data_AF-A0A7S2PPN8-F1
#
_entry.id   AF-A0A7S2PPN8-F1
#
_cell.length_a   1.000
_cell.length_b   1.000
_cell.length_c   1.000
_cell.angle_alpha   90.00
_cell.angle_beta   90.00
_cell.angle_gamma   90.00
#
_symmetry.space_group_name_H-M   'P 1'
#
loop_
_entity.id
_entity.type
_entity.pdbx_description
1 polymer ?
#
loop_
_entity_poly.entity_id
_entity_poly.type
_entity_poly.pdbx_seq_one_letter_code
_entity_poly.pdbx_strand_id
1 'polypeptide(L)'
;MECTFVEGRTPATLAGVPPDARAIGIAEGSTQIGRQHQQIFETLLATQNLSLISRTHVQLELRPGAGLTATNMSSNPLYLDNEAVPKGEVRRLLPDQVLSFARLEGASHIYFLQFSV
;
A
#
# COMPACT_ATOMS: atom_id res chain seq x y z
N MET A 1 -7.32 3.41 5.65
CA MET A 1 -6.72 3.51 4.30
C MET A 1 -7.62 2.84 3.29
N GLU A 2 -7.93 3.49 2.18
CA GLU A 2 -8.78 2.95 1.10
C GLU A 2 -7.99 2.87 -0.20
N CYS A 3 -8.16 1.76 -0.94
CA CYS A 3 -7.55 1.56 -2.25
C CYS A 3 -8.17 2.52 -3.27
N THR A 4 -7.34 3.37 -3.87
CA THR A 4 -7.79 4.38 -4.85
C THR A 4 -7.38 4.05 -6.28
N PHE A 5 -6.37 3.19 -6.46
CA PHE A 5 -5.89 2.80 -7.77
C PHE A 5 -5.39 1.36 -7.79
N VAL A 6 -5.73 0.64 -8.86
CA VAL A 6 -5.18 -0.66 -9.19
C VAL A 6 -4.93 -0.72 -10.69
N GLU A 7 -3.73 -1.12 -11.09
CA GLU A 7 -3.40 -1.30 -12.51
C GLU A 7 -4.36 -2.29 -13.18
N GLY A 8 -4.84 -1.93 -14.38
CA GLY A 8 -5.77 -2.75 -15.15
C GLY A 8 -7.23 -2.67 -14.69
N ARG A 9 -7.55 -1.85 -13.68
CA ARG A 9 -8.94 -1.56 -13.28
C ARG A 9 -9.30 -0.12 -13.60
N THR A 10 -10.59 0.10 -13.93
CA THR A 10 -11.15 1.45 -14.04
C THR A 10 -11.69 1.88 -12.68
N PRO A 11 -11.90 3.19 -12.44
CA PRO A 11 -12.53 3.65 -11.22
C PRO A 11 -13.90 2.99 -10.96
N ALA A 12 -14.68 2.74 -12.03
CA ALA A 12 -15.97 2.06 -11.92
C ALA A 12 -15.84 0.59 -11.47
N THR A 13 -14.85 -0.15 -11.98
CA THR A 13 -14.66 -1.55 -11.56
C THR A 13 -14.08 -1.66 -10.15
N LEU A 14 -13.25 -0.69 -9.74
CA LEU A 14 -12.76 -0.61 -8.36
C LEU A 14 -13.88 -0.22 -7.39
N ALA A 15 -14.77 0.70 -7.75
CA ALA A 15 -15.92 1.10 -6.94
C ALA A 15 -16.91 -0.06 -6.71
N GLY A 16 -16.97 -1.03 -7.63
CA GLY A 16 -17.75 -2.25 -7.48
C GLY A 16 -17.16 -3.29 -6.50
N VAL A 17 -15.91 -3.12 -6.06
CA VAL A 17 -15.30 -3.98 -5.03
C VAL A 17 -15.89 -3.59 -3.66
N PRO A 18 -16.34 -4.55 -2.84
CA PRO A 18 -16.85 -4.26 -1.49
C PRO A 18 -15.85 -3.45 -0.65
N PRO A 19 -16.32 -2.49 0.18
CA PRO A 19 -15.44 -1.66 1.01
C PRO A 19 -14.41 -2.46 1.83
N ASP A 20 -14.86 -3.53 2.49
CA ASP A 20 -14.00 -4.37 3.33
C ASP A 20 -12.93 -5.14 2.53
N ALA A 21 -13.13 -5.29 1.22
CA ALA A 21 -12.19 -5.93 0.31
C ALA A 21 -11.28 -4.93 -0.43
N ARG A 22 -11.42 -3.63 -0.16
CA ARG A 22 -10.58 -2.57 -0.73
C ARG A 22 -10.01 -1.60 0.31
N ALA A 23 -10.36 -1.75 1.58
CA ALA A 23 -9.86 -0.94 2.67
C ALA A 23 -8.94 -1.76 3.60
N ILE A 24 -7.94 -1.09 4.17
CA ILE A 24 -7.12 -1.62 5.26
C ILE A 24 -7.48 -0.83 6.51
N GLY A 25 -7.99 -1.54 7.52
CA GLY A 25 -8.20 -1.02 8.85
C GLY A 25 -6.86 -0.77 9.54
N ILE A 26 -6.71 0.41 10.14
CA ILE A 26 -5.54 0.76 10.96
C ILE A 26 -6.02 0.84 12.40
N ALA A 27 -5.45 -0.02 13.24
CA ALA A 27 -5.66 0.03 14.68
C ALA A 27 -4.48 0.74 15.37
N GLU A 28 -4.70 1.21 16.60
CA GLU A 28 -3.61 1.66 17.45
C GLU A 28 -2.54 0.57 17.60
N GLY A 29 -1.26 0.98 17.61
CA GLY A 29 -0.14 0.06 17.61
C GLY A 29 0.36 -0.26 16.19
N SER A 30 0.81 -1.50 15.98
CA SER A 30 1.48 -1.92 14.75
C SER A 30 0.54 -2.72 13.84
N THR A 31 0.36 -2.24 12.61
CA THR A 31 -0.35 -2.96 11.54
C THR A 31 0.63 -3.33 10.44
N GLN A 32 0.84 -4.63 10.20
CA GLN A 32 1.69 -5.11 9.11
C GLN A 32 0.84 -5.27 7.84
N ILE A 33 1.34 -4.77 6.72
CA ILE A 33 0.69 -4.84 5.41
C ILE A 33 1.54 -5.67 4.47
N GLY A 34 0.93 -6.65 3.83
CA GLY A 34 1.56 -7.49 2.81
C GLY A 34 0.74 -8.75 2.56
N ARG A 35 1.17 -9.57 1.60
CA ARG A 35 0.41 -10.76 1.17
C ARG A 35 0.22 -11.84 2.25
N GLN A 36 0.88 -11.73 3.41
CA GLN A 36 0.64 -12.62 4.54
C GLN A 36 -0.37 -12.06 5.56
N HIS A 37 -0.69 -10.77 5.49
CA HIS A 37 -1.45 -10.07 6.53
C HIS A 37 -2.84 -9.65 6.08
N GLN A 38 -3.05 -9.48 4.77
CA GLN A 38 -4.36 -9.16 4.20
C GLN A 38 -4.63 -9.99 2.95
N GLN A 39 -5.87 -10.44 2.80
CA GLN A 39 -6.37 -11.13 1.61
C GLN A 39 -6.93 -10.17 0.53
N ILE A 40 -6.90 -8.85 0.80
CA ILE A 40 -7.42 -7.86 -0.15
C ILE A 40 -6.61 -7.84 -1.44
N PHE A 41 -5.33 -8.21 -1.39
CA PHE A 41 -4.47 -8.18 -2.56
C PHE A 41 -4.94 -9.18 -3.61
N GLU A 42 -5.38 -10.37 -3.20
CA GLU A 42 -5.94 -11.42 -4.06
C GLU A 42 -7.25 -10.97 -4.71
N THR A 43 -8.00 -10.09 -4.04
CA THR A 43 -9.22 -9.50 -4.59
C THR A 43 -8.93 -8.35 -5.55
N LEU A 44 -7.90 -7.54 -5.27
CA LEU A 44 -7.60 -6.32 -6.01
C LEU A 44 -6.70 -6.58 -7.22
N LEU A 45 -5.64 -7.37 -7.06
CA LEU A 45 -4.56 -7.51 -8.03
C LEU A 45 -4.73 -8.74 -8.93
N ALA A 46 -4.24 -8.65 -10.16
CA ALA A 46 -3.98 -9.82 -10.98
C ALA A 46 -2.82 -10.65 -10.42
N THR A 47 -2.81 -11.96 -10.69
CA THR A 47 -1.81 -12.92 -10.16
C THR A 47 -0.37 -12.48 -10.37
N GLN A 48 -0.06 -11.89 -11.52
CA GLN A 48 1.29 -11.38 -11.83
C GLN A 48 1.76 -10.30 -10.83
N ASN A 49 0.84 -9.43 -10.40
CA ASN A 49 1.15 -8.31 -9.49
C ASN A 49 1.17 -8.74 -8.03
N LEU A 50 0.53 -9.85 -7.66
CA LEU A 50 0.61 -10.40 -6.29
C LEU A 50 2.04 -10.75 -5.88
N SER A 51 2.85 -11.24 -6.82
CA SER A 51 4.25 -11.57 -6.57
C SER A 51 5.11 -10.35 -6.18
N LEU A 52 4.67 -9.15 -6.59
CA LEU A 52 5.32 -7.86 -6.32
C LEU A 52 4.95 -7.30 -4.93
N ILE A 53 3.95 -7.89 -4.26
CA ILE A 53 3.66 -7.59 -2.87
C ILE A 53 4.47 -8.55 -1.98
N SER A 54 5.42 -7.99 -1.23
CA SER A 54 6.15 -8.73 -0.20
C SER A 54 5.22 -9.31 0.87
N ARG A 55 5.67 -10.39 1.50
CA ARG A 55 5.00 -11.03 2.65
C ARG A 55 4.61 -10.02 3.73
N THR A 56 5.60 -9.23 4.14
CA THR A 56 5.45 -7.99 4.90
C THR A 56 6.07 -6.89 4.06
N HIS A 57 5.25 -6.01 3.50
CA HIS A 57 5.69 -4.93 2.61
C HIS A 57 5.85 -3.62 3.37
N VAL A 58 4.87 -3.27 4.19
CA VAL A 58 4.83 -2.02 4.95
C VAL A 58 4.47 -2.34 6.40
N GLN A 59 5.10 -1.68 7.35
CA GLN A 59 4.64 -1.67 8.74
C GLN A 59 4.11 -0.28 9.06
N LEU A 60 2.83 -0.20 9.43
CA LEU A 60 2.21 1.01 9.92
C LEU A 60 2.27 1.03 11.44
N GLU A 61 2.60 2.17 12.02
CA GLU A 61 2.48 2.41 13.46
C GLU A 61 1.60 3.61 13.70
N LEU A 62 0.46 3.39 14.37
CA LEU A 62 -0.42 4.44 14.85
C LEU A 62 -0.18 4.63 16.34
N ARG A 63 0.34 5.80 16.73
CA ARG A 63 0.58 6.15 18.12
C ARG A 63 -0.29 7.34 18.53
N PRO A 64 -1.06 7.26 19.63
CA PRO A 64 -1.83 8.39 20.14
C PRO A 64 -0.94 9.63 20.32
N GLY A 65 -1.36 10.76 19.75
CA GLY A 65 -0.62 12.03 19.81
C GLY A 65 0.57 12.18 18.86
N ALA A 66 1.16 11.09 18.34
CA ALA A 66 2.26 11.16 17.37
C ALA A 66 1.83 10.95 15.91
N GLY A 67 0.65 10.34 15.71
CA GLY A 67 0.07 10.10 14.38
C GLY A 67 0.51 8.76 13.78
N LEU A 68 0.37 8.66 12.46
CA LEU A 68 0.63 7.45 11.69
C LEU A 68 2.00 7.52 11.01
N THR A 69 2.77 6.44 11.07
CA THR A 69 4.04 6.29 10.34
C THR A 69 4.05 5.00 9.53
N ALA A 70 4.67 5.03 8.35
CA ALA A 70 4.96 3.86 7.52
C ALA A 70 6.45 3.57 7.52
N THR A 71 6.79 2.29 7.70
CA THR A 71 8.13 1.75 7.48
C THR A 71 8.10 0.83 6.27
N ASN A 72 8.97 1.05 5.28
CA ASN A 72 9.11 0.11 4.18
C ASN A 72 9.89 -1.14 4.65
N MET A 73 9.21 -2.28 4.74
CA MET A 73 9.80 -3.56 5.14
C MET A 73 10.29 -4.39 3.94
N SER A 74 9.97 -3.92 2.72
CA SER A 74 10.16 -4.60 1.46
C SER A 74 11.44 -4.17 0.75
N SER A 75 12.00 -5.05 -0.06
CA SER A 75 12.97 -4.63 -1.09
C SER A 75 12.27 -4.04 -2.33
N ASN A 76 10.96 -4.25 -2.47
CA ASN A 76 10.19 -3.66 -3.56
C ASN A 76 9.90 -2.18 -3.25
N PRO A 77 9.84 -1.32 -4.28
CA PRO A 77 9.64 0.11 -4.09
C PRO A 77 8.30 0.48 -3.43
N LEU A 78 8.39 1.40 -2.48
CA LEU A 78 7.26 2.03 -1.80
C LEU A 78 7.40 3.54 -1.95
N TYR A 79 6.28 4.23 -2.18
CA TYR A 79 6.25 5.68 -2.35
C TYR A 79 5.18 6.34 -1.47
N LEU A 80 5.43 7.58 -1.06
CA LEU A 80 4.47 8.51 -0.46
C LEU A 80 4.43 9.78 -1.29
N ASP A 81 3.30 10.11 -1.90
CA ASP A 81 3.14 11.30 -2.77
C ASP A 81 4.25 11.48 -3.83
N ASN A 82 4.75 10.36 -4.38
CA ASN A 82 5.87 10.26 -5.33
C ASN A 82 7.29 10.33 -4.74
N GLU A 83 7.43 10.42 -3.42
CA GLU A 83 8.73 10.28 -2.77
C GLU A 83 9.00 8.81 -2.43
N ALA A 84 10.14 8.29 -2.86
CA ALA A 84 10.54 6.93 -2.54
C ALA A 84 10.81 6.78 -1.04
N VAL A 85 10.32 5.69 -0.45
CA VAL A 85 10.61 5.27 0.91
C VAL A 85 11.57 4.08 0.84
N PRO A 86 12.88 4.29 1.08
CA PRO A 86 13.85 3.19 1.03
C PRO A 86 13.53 2.11 2.07
N LYS A 87 13.98 0.89 1.81
CA LYS A 87 13.82 -0.22 2.76
C LYS A 87 14.41 0.15 4.13
N GLY A 88 13.63 -0.06 5.17
CA GLY A 88 13.97 0.24 6.57
C GLY A 88 13.72 1.70 6.97
N GLU A 89 13.44 2.61 6.02
CA GLU A 89 13.12 3.98 6.36
C GLU A 89 11.68 4.14 6.85
N VAL A 90 11.54 5.05 7.80
CA VAL A 90 10.27 5.46 8.39
C VAL A 90 9.89 6.82 7.82
N ARG A 91 8.62 6.97 7.45
CA ARG A 91 8.02 8.23 7.05
C ARG A 91 6.69 8.44 7.77
N ARG A 92 6.41 9.69 8.11
CA ARG A 92 5.09 10.07 8.63
C ARG A 92 4.09 10.04 7.49
N LEU A 93 2.92 9.46 7.75
CA LEU A 93 1.75 9.51 6.88
C LEU A 93 0.84 10.62 7.39
N LEU A 94 0.57 11.60 6.53
CA LEU A 94 -0.40 12.64 6.76
C LEU A 94 -1.74 12.23 6.13
N PRO A 95 -2.87 12.79 6.63
CA PRO A 95 -4.16 12.64 5.95
C PRO A 95 -4.06 13.03 4.47
N ASP A 96 -4.83 12.36 3.62
CA ASP A 96 -4.91 12.60 2.17
C ASP A 96 -3.64 12.25 1.36
N GLN A 97 -2.58 11.76 2.00
CA GLN A 97 -1.41 11.25 1.28
C GLN A 97 -1.70 9.92 0.59
N VAL A 98 -0.93 9.66 -0.47
CA VAL A 98 -1.05 8.43 -1.26
C VAL A 98 0.15 7.53 -1.03
N LEU A 99 -0.10 6.37 -0.42
CA LEU A 99 0.86 5.26 -0.34
C LEU A 99 0.80 4.43 -1.63
N SER A 100 1.89 4.41 -2.39
CA SER A 100 1.95 3.72 -3.69
C SER A 100 2.94 2.55 -3.67
N PHE A 101 2.50 1.41 -4.20
CA PHE A 101 3.35 0.26 -4.49
C PHE A 101 3.77 0.33 -5.95
N ALA A 102 5.06 0.13 -6.21
CA ALA A 102 5.61 0.22 -7.55
C ALA A 102 6.47 -1.00 -7.90
N ARG A 103 6.64 -1.23 -9.20
CA ARG A 103 7.63 -2.15 -9.75
C ARG A 103 8.60 -1.40 -10.64
N LEU A 104 9.81 -1.90 -10.77
CA LEU A 104 10.78 -1.40 -11.73
C LEU A 104 10.52 -2.05 -13.09
N GLU A 105 10.25 -1.25 -14.11
CA GLU A 105 10.20 -1.65 -15.51
C GLU A 105 11.23 -0.83 -16.30
N GLY A 106 12.32 -1.49 -16.71
CA GLY A 106 13.46 -0.82 -17.32
C GLY A 106 14.09 0.18 -16.35
N ALA A 107 14.03 1.47 -16.67
CA ALA A 107 14.54 2.55 -15.84
C ALA A 107 13.44 3.29 -15.04
N SER A 108 12.18 2.88 -15.17
CA SER A 108 11.03 3.58 -14.62
C SER A 108 10.33 2.79 -13.52
N HIS A 109 9.81 3.50 -12.54
CA HIS A 109 8.92 2.92 -11.53
C HIS A 109 7.46 3.07 -11.98
N ILE A 110 6.76 1.94 -12.08
CA ILE A 110 5.35 1.90 -12.47
C ILE A 110 4.52 1.59 -11.23
N TYR A 111 3.64 2.51 -10.85
CA TYR A 111 2.67 2.29 -9.78
C TYR A 111 1.60 1.30 -10.24
N PHE A 112 1.33 0.29 -9.43
CA PHE A 112 0.32 -0.71 -9.75
C PHE A 112 -0.77 -0.84 -8.69
N LEU A 113 -0.57 -0.21 -7.53
CA LEU A 113 -1.52 -0.20 -6.42
C LEU A 113 -1.30 1.06 -5.57
N GLN A 114 -2.38 1.77 -5.22
CA GLN A 114 -2.31 2.94 -4.35
C GLN A 114 -3.42 2.94 -3.31
N PHE A 115 -3.10 3.47 -2.13
CA PHE A 115 -4.04 3.68 -1.04
C PHE A 115 -3.98 5.14 -0.58
N SER A 116 -5.14 5.74 -0.37
CA SER A 116 -5.26 7.01 0.36
C SER A 116 -5.25 6.75 1.86
N VAL A 117 -4.53 7.61 2.59
CA VAL A 117 -4.44 7.61 4.06
C VAL A 117 -5.70 8.14 4.70
#